data_AF-A0A9X0RDU3-F1
#
_entry.id   AF-A0A9X0RDU3-F1
#
_cell.length_a   1.000
_cell.length_b   1.000
_cell.length_c   1.000
_cell.angle_alpha   90.00
_cell.angle_beta   90.00
_cell.angle_gamma   90.00
#
_symmetry.space_group_name_H-M   'P 1'
#
loop_
_entity.id
_entity.type
_entity.pdbx_description
1 polymer ?
#
loop_
_entity_poly.entity_id
_entity_poly.type
_entity_poly.pdbx_seq_one_letter_code
_entity_poly.pdbx_strand_id
1 'polypeptide(L)'
;MIYKWICVVGCISLLMYSCSRKQDIQDDCFQPFSILATDYFGTKEPQIWKIIGKNAGDDFLKENEILGFVVDSDFSSFMEPLVDREVLKFTGRVYKFWPSWPEKYLGGGRKNIQYEVLIGYDKYLIFDERPRNKRIPSVEKRCDF
;
A
#
# COMPACT_ATOMS: atom_id res chain seq x y z
N MET A 1 38.21 21.43 15.79
CA MET A 1 37.95 19.97 15.71
C MET A 1 36.47 19.59 15.75
N ILE A 2 35.62 20.31 16.50
CA ILE A 2 34.18 19.99 16.66
C ILE A 2 33.38 20.06 15.34
N TYR A 3 33.66 21.03 14.46
CA TYR A 3 32.97 21.18 13.17
C TYR A 3 33.14 19.98 12.21
N LYS A 4 34.28 19.28 12.26
CA LYS A 4 34.56 18.13 11.39
C LYS A 4 33.64 16.94 11.74
N TRP A 5 33.34 16.75 13.03
CA TRP A 5 32.44 15.71 13.51
C TRP A 5 30.96 16.03 13.21
N ILE A 6 30.56 17.29 13.33
CA ILE A 6 29.19 17.74 13.01
C ILE A 6 28.88 17.52 11.52
N CYS A 7 29.82 17.84 10.62
CA CYS A 7 29.63 17.57 9.18
C CYS A 7 29.55 16.07 8.87
N VAL A 8 30.36 15.23 9.51
CA VAL A 8 30.33 13.77 9.30
C VAL A 8 29.03 13.17 9.81
N VAL A 9 28.56 13.54 11.00
CA VAL A 9 27.28 13.08 11.54
C VAL A 9 26.10 13.59 10.69
N GLY A 10 26.15 14.84 10.24
CA GLY A 10 25.16 15.42 9.32
C GLY A 10 25.08 14.66 8.00
N CYS A 11 26.21 14.39 7.34
CA CYS A 11 26.25 13.64 6.09
C CYS A 11 25.76 12.19 6.25
N ILE A 12 26.11 11.52 7.35
CA ILE A 12 25.63 10.15 7.64
C ILE A 12 24.11 10.15 7.83
N SER A 13 23.56 11.12 8.57
CA SER A 13 22.11 11.21 8.79
C SER A 13 21.32 11.48 7.50
N LEU A 14 21.84 12.33 6.61
CA LEU A 14 21.28 12.60 5.28
C LEU A 14 21.32 11.37 4.37
N LEU A 15 22.42 10.61 4.39
CA LEU A 15 22.54 9.38 3.61
C LEU A 15 21.60 8.29 4.12
N MET A 16 21.48 8.13 5.45
CA MET A 16 20.55 7.17 6.08
C MET A 16 19.09 7.50 5.75
N TYR A 17 18.71 8.78 5.74
CA TYR A 17 17.36 9.21 5.36
C TYR A 17 17.05 8.95 3.88
N SER A 18 18.03 9.12 2.99
CA SER A 18 17.84 8.83 1.56
C SER A 18 17.80 7.33 1.23
N CYS A 19 18.36 6.49 2.09
CA CYS A 19 18.35 5.04 1.95
C CYS A 19 17.12 4.36 2.55
N SER A 20 16.31 5.07 3.33
CA SER A 20 15.13 4.50 3.98
C SER A 20 13.87 4.74 3.14
N ARG A 21 12.98 3.74 3.09
CA ARG A 21 11.64 3.88 2.51
C ARG A 21 10.84 4.87 3.37
N LYS A 22 10.04 5.73 2.74
CA LYS A 22 9.06 6.58 3.45
C LYS A 22 7.66 6.00 3.27
N GLN A 23 6.90 5.96 4.35
CA GLN A 23 5.55 5.42 4.41
C GLN A 23 4.67 6.43 5.15
N ASP A 24 3.41 6.56 4.72
CA ASP A 24 2.47 7.53 5.29
C ASP A 24 1.04 7.01 5.13
N ILE A 25 0.16 7.34 6.08
CA ILE A 25 -1.25 6.96 6.07
C ILE A 25 -2.05 8.25 6.09
N GLN A 26 -2.99 8.36 5.16
CA GLN A 26 -3.89 9.51 5.04
C GLN A 26 -5.33 9.04 5.20
N ASP A 27 -6.04 9.65 6.14
CA ASP A 27 -7.48 9.45 6.35
C ASP A 27 -8.31 10.39 5.47
N ASP A 28 -9.61 10.10 5.34
CA ASP A 28 -10.60 10.96 4.66
C ASP A 28 -10.19 11.37 3.24
N CYS A 29 -9.57 10.47 2.50
CA CYS A 29 -9.06 10.73 1.16
C CYS A 29 -10.13 10.70 0.07
N PHE A 30 -11.24 10.04 0.34
CA PHE A 30 -12.40 9.91 -0.54
C PHE A 30 -13.59 9.43 0.29
N GLN A 31 -14.81 9.59 -0.25
CA GLN A 31 -16.01 9.13 0.43
C GLN A 31 -16.01 7.59 0.57
N PRO A 32 -16.15 7.04 1.80
CA PRO A 32 -16.23 5.60 2.00
C PRO A 32 -17.40 4.98 1.23
N PHE A 33 -17.19 3.79 0.67
CA PHE A 33 -18.21 3.10 -0.12
C PHE A 33 -18.03 1.58 -0.03
N SER A 34 -19.02 0.83 -0.51
CA SER A 34 -18.97 -0.63 -0.55
C SER A 34 -19.31 -1.14 -1.94
N ILE A 35 -18.62 -2.20 -2.36
CA ILE A 35 -18.80 -2.82 -3.67
C ILE A 35 -18.46 -4.31 -3.56
N LEU A 36 -19.12 -5.16 -4.37
CA LEU A 36 -18.72 -6.56 -4.47
C LEU A 36 -17.30 -6.67 -5.03
N ALA A 37 -16.50 -7.59 -4.51
CA ALA A 37 -15.14 -7.81 -5.00
C ALA A 37 -15.13 -8.19 -6.49
N THR A 38 -16.06 -9.06 -6.90
CA THR A 38 -16.23 -9.47 -8.30
C THR A 38 -16.57 -8.29 -9.20
N ASP A 39 -17.42 -7.38 -8.72
CA ASP A 39 -17.72 -6.16 -9.43
C ASP A 39 -16.44 -5.33 -9.52
N TYR A 40 -15.81 -4.97 -8.39
CA TYR A 40 -14.63 -4.10 -8.34
C TYR A 40 -13.45 -4.53 -9.21
N PHE A 41 -13.18 -5.82 -9.32
CA PHE A 41 -12.10 -6.34 -10.16
C PHE A 41 -12.57 -6.76 -11.55
N GLY A 42 -13.88 -6.92 -11.79
CA GLY A 42 -14.40 -7.45 -13.05
C GLY A 42 -14.02 -8.91 -13.31
N THR A 43 -13.72 -9.66 -12.26
CA THR A 43 -13.33 -11.08 -12.29
C THR A 43 -14.30 -11.90 -11.43
N LYS A 44 -14.40 -13.20 -11.72
CA LYS A 44 -15.24 -14.12 -10.94
C LYS A 44 -14.57 -14.61 -9.67
N GLU A 45 -13.24 -14.59 -9.63
CA GLU A 45 -12.46 -15.19 -8.55
C GLU A 45 -11.35 -14.22 -8.08
N PRO A 46 -11.71 -13.08 -7.45
CA PRO A 46 -10.73 -12.23 -6.76
C PRO A 46 -9.94 -13.03 -5.72
N GLN A 47 -8.70 -12.64 -5.46
CA GLN A 47 -7.79 -13.37 -4.55
C GLN A 47 -7.33 -12.46 -3.40
N ILE A 48 -7.10 -13.07 -2.23
CA ILE A 48 -6.37 -12.46 -1.11
C ILE A 48 -4.93 -12.94 -1.17
N TRP A 49 -3.99 -12.01 -1.29
CA TRP A 49 -2.56 -12.28 -1.12
C TRP A 49 -2.12 -11.91 0.30
N LYS A 50 -1.82 -12.93 1.12
CA LYS A 50 -1.49 -12.73 2.54
C LYS A 50 -0.06 -12.24 2.74
N ILE A 51 0.13 -11.33 3.70
CA ILE A 51 1.45 -10.87 4.11
C ILE A 51 2.10 -11.90 5.03
N ILE A 52 3.20 -12.50 4.56
CA ILE A 52 3.94 -13.54 5.32
C ILE A 52 5.21 -13.01 6.00
N GLY A 53 5.51 -11.71 5.93
CA GLY A 53 6.63 -11.09 6.64
C GLY A 53 8.00 -11.30 6.01
N LYS A 54 8.06 -11.41 4.68
CA LYS A 54 9.32 -11.62 3.94
C LYS A 54 9.70 -10.46 3.03
N ASN A 55 8.82 -9.47 2.88
CA ASN A 55 9.01 -8.34 1.98
C ASN A 55 9.32 -7.05 2.74
N ALA A 56 10.04 -6.15 2.06
CA ALA A 56 10.30 -4.82 2.58
C ALA A 56 8.99 -4.06 2.83
N GLY A 57 8.81 -3.55 4.05
CA GLY A 57 7.63 -2.82 4.48
C GLY A 57 6.48 -3.68 5.03
N ASP A 58 6.64 -5.00 5.11
CA ASP A 58 5.67 -5.88 5.78
C ASP A 58 5.51 -5.51 7.27
N ASP A 59 6.57 -5.06 7.94
CA ASP A 59 6.52 -4.67 9.36
C ASP A 59 5.54 -3.51 9.58
N PHE A 60 5.65 -2.45 8.76
CA PHE A 60 4.71 -1.32 8.81
C PHE A 60 3.28 -1.73 8.53
N LEU A 61 3.06 -2.68 7.60
CA LEU A 61 1.72 -3.19 7.31
C LEU A 61 1.16 -3.98 8.50
N LYS A 62 1.98 -4.83 9.13
CA LYS A 62 1.60 -5.60 10.32
C LYS A 62 1.33 -4.70 11.53
N GLU A 63 2.15 -3.68 11.75
CA GLU A 63 1.96 -2.68 12.81
C GLU A 63 0.62 -1.93 12.67
N ASN A 64 0.09 -1.82 11.45
CA ASN A 64 -1.21 -1.22 11.14
C ASN A 64 -2.33 -2.26 10.95
N GLU A 65 -2.09 -3.52 11.36
CA GLU A 65 -3.05 -4.63 11.33
C GLU A 65 -3.54 -4.99 9.92
N ILE A 66 -2.74 -4.71 8.88
CA ILE A 66 -3.02 -5.11 7.50
C ILE A 66 -2.65 -6.58 7.32
N LEU A 67 -3.62 -7.41 6.95
CA LEU A 67 -3.43 -8.86 6.78
C LEU A 67 -2.92 -9.25 5.40
N GLY A 68 -3.20 -8.42 4.39
CA GLY A 68 -2.84 -8.74 3.01
C GLY A 68 -3.37 -7.76 1.99
N PHE A 69 -3.33 -8.20 0.74
CA PHE A 69 -3.81 -7.47 -0.42
C PHE A 69 -4.98 -8.20 -1.06
N VAL A 70 -5.94 -7.45 -1.58
CA VAL A 70 -6.98 -8.00 -2.45
C VAL A 70 -6.60 -7.68 -3.90
N VAL A 71 -6.60 -8.69 -4.75
CA VAL A 71 -6.18 -8.59 -6.15
C VAL A 71 -7.13 -9.35 -7.08
N ASP A 72 -6.97 -9.12 -8.37
CA ASP A 72 -7.86 -9.63 -9.42
C ASP A 72 -7.64 -11.10 -9.80
N SER A 73 -6.42 -11.61 -9.63
CA SER A 73 -5.99 -12.89 -10.17
C SER A 73 -4.88 -13.53 -9.35
N ASP A 74 -4.73 -14.85 -9.48
CA ASP A 74 -3.66 -15.60 -8.85
C ASP A 74 -2.34 -15.43 -9.63
N PHE A 75 -1.31 -14.97 -8.94
CA PHE A 75 0.05 -14.81 -9.47
C PHE A 75 1.13 -15.28 -8.48
N SER A 76 0.78 -15.82 -7.32
CA SER A 76 1.73 -16.10 -6.23
C SER A 76 1.29 -17.27 -5.35
N SER A 77 2.26 -17.95 -4.75
CA SER A 77 2.02 -19.17 -3.95
C SER A 77 1.29 -18.96 -2.62
N PHE A 78 0.94 -17.72 -2.24
CA PHE A 78 0.32 -17.38 -0.94
C PHE A 78 -1.01 -16.66 -1.12
N MET A 79 -1.80 -17.15 -2.07
CA MET A 79 -3.06 -16.54 -2.47
C MET A 79 -4.20 -17.51 -2.18
N GLU A 80 -5.30 -16.95 -1.69
CA GLU A 80 -6.53 -17.70 -1.43
C GLU A 80 -7.69 -16.98 -2.12
N PRO A 81 -8.61 -17.72 -2.76
CA PRO A 81 -9.78 -17.10 -3.38
C PRO A 81 -10.64 -16.42 -2.32
N LEU A 82 -11.16 -15.23 -2.65
CA LEU A 82 -12.22 -14.63 -1.84
C LEU A 82 -13.47 -15.50 -1.89
N VAL A 83 -14.21 -15.49 -0.78
CA VAL A 83 -15.52 -16.15 -0.70
C VAL A 83 -16.48 -15.52 -1.72
N ASP A 84 -17.40 -16.33 -2.25
CA ASP A 84 -18.40 -15.84 -3.20
C ASP A 84 -19.19 -14.67 -2.59
N ARG A 85 -19.36 -13.60 -3.38
CA ARG A 85 -20.06 -12.36 -3.01
C ARG A 85 -19.45 -11.56 -1.86
N GLU A 86 -18.14 -11.68 -1.63
CA GLU A 86 -17.47 -10.84 -0.63
C GLU A 86 -17.60 -9.34 -0.95
N VAL A 87 -17.93 -8.54 0.06
CA VAL A 87 -18.09 -7.08 -0.06
C VAL A 87 -16.84 -6.38 0.43
N LEU A 88 -16.25 -5.57 -0.44
CA LEU A 88 -15.12 -4.69 -0.12
C LEU A 88 -15.68 -3.38 0.44
N LYS A 89 -15.36 -3.08 1.70
CA LYS A 89 -15.73 -1.80 2.33
C LYS A 89 -14.54 -0.86 2.30
N PHE A 90 -14.51 0.05 1.34
CA PHE A 90 -13.46 1.07 1.26
C PHE A 90 -13.65 2.10 2.37
N THR A 91 -12.61 2.35 3.15
CA THR A 91 -12.71 3.15 4.39
C THR A 91 -12.46 4.64 4.17
N GLY A 92 -11.98 5.04 2.99
CA GLY A 92 -11.48 6.40 2.74
C GLY A 92 -10.02 6.59 3.15
N ARG A 93 -9.37 5.58 3.73
CA ARG A 93 -7.95 5.63 4.10
C ARG A 93 -7.04 5.17 2.96
N VAL A 94 -5.90 5.83 2.84
CA VAL A 94 -4.88 5.58 1.81
C VAL A 94 -3.51 5.39 2.45
N TYR A 95 -2.78 4.40 1.96
CA TYR A 95 -1.38 4.14 2.31
C TYR A 95 -0.50 4.61 1.16
N LYS A 96 0.44 5.51 1.48
CA LYS A 96 1.37 6.11 0.51
C LYS A 96 2.77 5.60 0.76
N PHE A 97 3.40 5.10 -0.30
CA PHE A 97 4.74 4.55 -0.23
C PHE A 97 5.67 5.28 -1.19
N TRP A 98 6.81 5.74 -0.67
CA TRP A 98 7.92 6.26 -1.46
C TRP A 98 9.06 5.23 -1.41
N PRO A 99 9.54 4.75 -2.55
CA PRO A 99 10.67 3.84 -2.57
C PRO A 99 11.90 4.55 -2.02
N SER A 100 12.70 3.81 -1.27
CA SER A 100 14.08 4.18 -0.95
C SER A 100 14.90 4.41 -2.23
N TRP A 101 16.06 5.05 -2.12
CA TRP A 101 16.95 5.22 -3.26
C TRP A 101 17.33 3.88 -3.93
N PRO A 102 17.75 2.82 -3.21
CA PRO A 102 18.05 1.53 -3.82
C PRO A 102 16.83 0.89 -4.49
N GLU A 103 15.66 0.92 -3.85
CA GLU A 103 14.43 0.41 -4.46
C GLU A 103 14.13 1.15 -5.77
N LYS A 104 14.26 2.48 -5.79
CA LYS A 104 13.96 3.30 -6.97
C LYS A 104 14.91 3.02 -8.15
N TYR A 105 16.21 2.90 -7.89
CA TYR A 105 17.23 2.86 -8.96
C TYR A 105 17.77 1.45 -9.27
N LEU A 106 17.71 0.52 -8.31
CA LEU A 106 18.17 -0.87 -8.47
C LEU A 106 17.00 -1.86 -8.53
N GLY A 107 15.96 -1.63 -7.71
CA GLY A 107 14.78 -2.51 -7.62
C GLY A 107 13.61 -2.12 -8.52
N GLY A 108 13.68 -0.99 -9.25
CA GLY A 108 12.59 -0.48 -10.09
C GLY A 108 11.35 0.01 -9.32
N GLY A 109 11.44 0.16 -8.00
CA GLY A 109 10.37 0.61 -7.12
C GLY A 109 9.87 2.01 -7.48
N ARG A 110 8.56 2.21 -7.34
CA ARG A 110 7.89 3.48 -7.65
C ARG A 110 7.02 3.92 -6.49
N LYS A 111 6.75 5.22 -6.45
CA LYS A 111 5.71 5.76 -5.56
C LYS A 111 4.39 5.05 -5.87
N ASN A 112 3.75 4.49 -4.84
CA ASN A 112 2.50 3.77 -5.00
C ASN A 112 1.52 4.09 -3.87
N ILE A 113 0.25 4.10 -4.26
CA ILE A 113 -0.92 4.39 -3.43
C ILE A 113 -1.66 3.07 -3.27
N GLN A 114 -2.13 2.80 -2.07
CA GLN A 114 -2.92 1.61 -1.77
C GLN A 114 -4.13 2.02 -0.94
N TYR A 115 -5.30 1.53 -1.30
CA TYR A 115 -6.57 1.85 -0.66
C TYR A 115 -6.88 0.82 0.40
N GLU A 116 -7.27 1.28 1.58
CA GLU A 116 -7.71 0.39 2.65
C GLU A 116 -9.14 -0.10 2.39
N VAL A 117 -9.32 -1.40 2.54
CA VAL A 117 -10.62 -2.07 2.50
C VAL A 117 -10.80 -2.97 3.72
N LEU A 118 -12.03 -3.04 4.21
CA LEU A 118 -12.44 -4.02 5.20
C LEU A 118 -13.19 -5.15 4.51
N ILE A 119 -12.83 -6.38 4.87
CA ILE A 119 -13.56 -7.61 4.58
C ILE A 119 -13.93 -8.21 5.93
N GLY A 120 -15.23 -8.25 6.25
CA GLY A 120 -15.67 -8.51 7.63
C GLY A 120 -15.12 -7.46 8.61
N TYR A 121 -14.25 -7.90 9.53
CA TYR A 121 -13.51 -7.06 10.49
C TYR A 121 -12.03 -6.89 10.15
N ASP A 122 -11.56 -7.57 9.11
CA ASP A 122 -10.16 -7.65 8.76
C ASP A 122 -9.77 -6.55 7.75
N LYS A 123 -8.56 -6.01 7.90
CA LYS A 123 -8.03 -4.94 7.05
C LYS A 123 -7.14 -5.49 5.95
N TYR A 124 -7.40 -5.04 4.72
CA TYR A 124 -6.61 -5.37 3.54
C TYR A 124 -6.34 -4.12 2.71
N LEU A 125 -5.42 -4.24 1.76
CA LEU A 125 -5.07 -3.17 0.83
C LEU A 125 -5.39 -3.55 -0.62
N ILE A 126 -5.74 -2.55 -1.42
CA ILE A 126 -5.91 -2.67 -2.86
C ILE A 126 -4.96 -1.70 -3.54
N PHE A 127 -4.22 -2.17 -4.55
CA PHE A 127 -3.30 -1.33 -5.31
C PHE A 127 -4.04 -0.28 -6.15
N ASP A 128 -3.50 0.95 -6.19
CA ASP A 128 -3.93 1.94 -7.18
C ASP A 128 -3.40 1.52 -8.55
N GLU A 129 -4.27 0.96 -9.37
CA GLU A 129 -3.98 0.66 -10.77
C GLU A 129 -3.70 1.96 -11.55
N ARG A 130 -2.88 1.87 -12.61
CA ARG A 130 -2.65 2.97 -13.54
C ARG A 130 -3.17 2.57 -14.92
N PRO A 131 -4.15 3.28 -15.50
CA PRO A 131 -4.83 4.47 -14.98
C PRO A 131 -5.71 4.18 -13.75
N ARG A 132 -5.93 5.21 -12.90
CA ARG A 132 -6.69 5.08 -11.64
C ARG A 132 -8.04 4.43 -11.88
N ASN A 133 -8.37 3.47 -11.02
CA ASN A 133 -9.62 2.72 -11.12
C ASN A 133 -10.83 3.67 -11.03
N LYS A 134 -11.70 3.63 -12.04
CA LYS A 134 -12.89 4.51 -12.17
C LYS A 134 -13.92 4.32 -11.05
N ARG A 135 -13.80 3.22 -10.28
CA ARG A 135 -14.69 2.90 -9.16
C ARG A 135 -14.31 3.63 -7.88
N ILE A 136 -13.08 4.11 -7.79
CA ILE A 136 -12.65 4.95 -6.67
C ILE A 136 -13.21 6.37 -6.92
N PRO A 137 -13.91 6.98 -5.95
CA PRO A 137 -14.34 8.37 -6.04
C PRO A 137 -13.15 9.33 -6.21
N SER A 138 -13.45 10.61 -6.43
CA SER A 138 -12.40 11.63 -6.52
C SER A 138 -11.57 11.63 -5.23
N VAL A 139 -10.26 11.45 -5.39
CA VAL A 139 -9.30 11.42 -4.28
C VAL A 139 -8.80 12.83 -3.99
N GLU A 140 -8.74 13.22 -2.72
CA GLU A 140 -8.20 14.51 -2.30
C GLU A 140 -6.73 14.67 -2.73
N LYS A 141 -6.34 15.90 -3.12
CA LYS A 141 -4.99 16.19 -3.64
C LYS A 141 -3.86 15.78 -2.68
N ARG A 142 -4.06 15.90 -1.37
CA ARG A 142 -3.07 15.50 -0.35
C ARG A 142 -2.82 13.99 -0.33
N CYS A 143 -3.81 13.20 -0.73
CA CYS A 143 -3.74 11.75 -0.75
C CYS A 143 -3.09 11.20 -2.03
N ASP A 144 -2.93 12.06 -3.05
CA ASP A 144 -2.25 11.73 -4.30
C ASP A 144 -0.75 12.11 -4.30
N PHE A 145 -0.01 11.73 -5.36
CA PHE A 145 1.43 12.01 -5.51
C PHE A 145 1.80 13.15 -6.47
#